data_AF-A0A8J4V4B2-F1
#
_entry.id   AF-A0A8J4V4B2-F1
#
_cell.length_a   1.000
_cell.length_b   1.000
_cell.length_c   1.000
_cell.angle_alpha   90.00
_cell.angle_beta   90.00
_cell.angle_gamma   90.00
#
_symmetry.space_group_name_H-M   'P 1'
#
loop_
_entity.id
_entity.type
_entity.pdbx_description
1 polymer ?
#
loop_
_entity_poly.entity_id
_entity_poly.type
_entity_poly.pdbx_seq_one_letter_code
_entity_poly.pdbx_strand_id
1 'polypeptide(L)'
;MRKGERGLKEEKYAARTAILPLIQAEEDERFVKEWKKYLEYEAAVMKDVPGWKVGENVYHSGRWVPPSTGELRSELWLFESDVYLGKENWLDIIPL
;
A
#
# COMPACT_ATOMS: atom_id res chain seq x y z
N MET A 1 16.05 29.63 3.86
CA MET A 1 14.63 29.73 4.27
C MET A 1 14.44 30.96 5.12
N ARG A 2 13.41 31.77 4.84
CA ARG A 2 13.08 32.96 5.63
C ARG A 2 12.62 32.52 7.02
N LYS A 3 12.91 33.28 8.08
CA LYS A 3 12.67 32.86 9.49
C LYS A 3 11.21 32.44 9.77
N GLY A 4 10.23 33.05 9.10
CA GLY A 4 8.81 32.68 9.21
C GLY A 4 8.38 31.40 8.47
N GLU A 5 9.04 31.05 7.34
CA GLU A 5 8.71 29.84 6.56
C GLU A 5 9.08 28.55 7.31
N ARG A 6 10.08 28.63 8.20
CA ARG A 6 10.50 27.50 9.04
C ARG A 6 9.44 27.17 10.09
N GLY A 7 8.93 28.17 10.80
CA GLY A 7 7.88 27.98 11.80
C GLY A 7 6.60 27.36 11.21
N LEU A 8 6.16 27.82 10.04
CA LEU A 8 4.99 27.23 9.36
C LEU A 8 5.22 25.78 8.93
N LYS A 9 6.45 25.43 8.51
CA LYS A 9 6.80 24.03 8.19
C LYS A 9 6.80 23.17 9.44
N GLU A 10 7.38 23.64 10.53
CA GLU A 10 7.41 22.95 11.82
C GLU A 10 6.00 22.69 12.35
N GLU A 11 5.10 23.68 12.29
CA GLU A 11 3.69 23.53 12.63
C GLU A 11 3.00 22.46 11.77
N LYS A 12 3.23 22.49 10.44
CA LYS A 12 2.69 21.47 9.53
C LYS A 12 3.20 20.06 9.85
N TYR A 13 4.48 19.92 10.22
CA TYR A 13 5.02 18.63 10.63
C TYR A 13 4.44 18.17 11.96
N ALA A 14 4.32 19.06 12.94
CA ALA A 14 3.71 18.76 14.23
C ALA A 14 2.26 18.28 14.08
N ALA A 15 1.46 18.97 13.26
CA ALA A 15 0.09 18.57 12.96
C ALA A 15 0.02 17.18 12.31
N ARG A 16 0.93 16.87 11.36
CA ARG A 16 1.02 15.55 10.73
C ARG A 16 1.41 14.46 11.73
N THR A 17 2.42 14.71 12.56
CA THR A 17 2.87 13.74 13.57
C THR A 17 1.78 13.43 14.59
N ALA A 18 0.96 14.42 14.95
CA ALA A 18 -0.17 14.21 15.86
C ALA A 18 -1.23 13.26 15.30
N ILE A 19 -1.47 13.31 13.98
CA ILE A 19 -2.53 12.52 13.31
C ILE A 19 -1.99 11.20 12.76
N LEU A 20 -0.69 11.09 12.51
CA LEU A 20 -0.05 9.93 11.89
C LEU A 20 -0.41 8.59 12.54
N PRO A 21 -0.46 8.43 13.88
CA PRO A 21 -0.82 7.15 14.49
C PRO A 21 -2.25 6.71 14.16
N LEU A 22 -3.18 7.65 14.00
CA LEU A 22 -4.57 7.35 13.64
C LEU A 22 -4.64 6.83 12.21
N ILE A 23 -4.04 7.56 11.27
CA ILE A 23 -4.01 7.18 9.85
C ILE A 23 -3.29 5.83 9.68
N GLN A 24 -2.21 5.60 10.42
CA GLN A 24 -1.49 4.33 10.38
C GLN A 24 -2.37 3.17 10.86
N ALA A 25 -3.13 3.35 11.95
CA ALA A 25 -4.04 2.31 12.44
C ALA A 25 -5.17 2.00 11.44
N GLU A 26 -5.74 3.02 10.80
CA GLU A 26 -6.76 2.86 9.77
C GLU A 26 -6.22 2.10 8.55
N GLU A 27 -5.00 2.42 8.13
CA GLU A 27 -4.30 1.75 7.04
C GLU A 27 -3.98 0.29 7.38
N ASP A 28 -3.49 0.03 8.60
CA ASP A 28 -3.19 -1.33 9.08
C ASP A 28 -4.47 -2.19 9.09
N GLU A 29 -5.62 -1.64 9.50
CA GLU A 29 -6.91 -2.34 9.43
C GLU A 29 -7.32 -2.68 8.00
N ARG A 30 -7.18 -1.72 7.07
CA ARG A 30 -7.47 -1.93 5.65
C ARG A 30 -6.59 -3.04 5.09
N PHE A 31 -5.29 -2.98 5.39
CA PHE A 31 -4.29 -3.93 4.94
C PHE A 31 -4.64 -5.36 5.39
N VAL A 32 -4.94 -5.57 6.68
CA VAL A 32 -5.26 -6.91 7.20
C VAL A 32 -6.54 -7.47 6.57
N LYS A 33 -7.53 -6.62 6.29
CA LYS A 33 -8.78 -7.04 5.62
C LYS A 33 -8.50 -7.50 4.19
N GLU A 34 -7.71 -6.74 3.43
CA GLU A 34 -7.39 -7.08 2.04
C GLU A 34 -6.46 -8.31 1.95
N TRP A 35 -5.50 -8.40 2.86
CA TRP A 35 -4.59 -9.55 2.94
C TRP A 35 -5.32 -10.87 3.18
N LYS A 36 -6.36 -10.88 4.01
CA LYS A 36 -7.20 -12.06 4.22
C LYS A 36 -7.89 -12.50 2.92
N LYS A 37 -8.48 -11.56 2.18
CA LYS A 37 -9.12 -11.87 0.89
C LYS A 37 -8.11 -12.42 -0.11
N TYR A 38 -6.91 -11.84 -0.15
CA TYR A 38 -5.84 -12.30 -1.02
C TYR A 38 -5.43 -13.74 -0.72
N LEU A 39 -5.25 -14.09 0.57
CA LEU A 39 -4.93 -15.47 0.97
C LEU A 39 -6.06 -16.46 0.63
N GLU A 40 -7.32 -16.06 0.79
CA GLU A 40 -8.48 -16.87 0.38
C GLU A 40 -8.50 -17.08 -1.14
N TYR A 41 -8.19 -16.05 -1.92
CA TYR A 41 -8.06 -16.13 -3.37
C TYR A 41 -6.89 -17.03 -3.80
N GLU A 42 -5.72 -16.85 -3.18
CA GLU A 42 -4.54 -17.68 -3.42
C GLU A 42 -4.86 -19.16 -3.16
N ALA A 43 -5.53 -19.47 -2.05
CA ALA A 43 -5.96 -20.83 -1.71
C ALA A 43 -6.92 -21.41 -2.76
N ALA A 44 -7.85 -20.61 -3.27
CA ALA A 44 -8.80 -21.05 -4.28
C ALA A 44 -8.14 -21.32 -5.65
N VAL A 45 -7.18 -20.48 -6.06
CA VAL A 45 -6.48 -20.58 -7.34
C VAL A 45 -5.43 -21.71 -7.32
N MET A 46 -4.68 -21.83 -6.22
CA MET A 46 -3.55 -22.76 -6.12
C MET A 46 -3.93 -24.15 -5.61
N LYS A 47 -5.23 -24.43 -5.45
CA LYS A 47 -5.74 -25.72 -4.92
C LYS A 47 -5.25 -26.96 -5.69
N ASP A 48 -4.99 -26.81 -6.99
CA ASP A 48 -4.65 -27.93 -7.89
C ASP A 48 -3.14 -28.08 -8.11
N VAL A 49 -2.30 -27.24 -7.48
CA VAL A 49 -0.84 -27.25 -7.65
C VAL A 49 -0.16 -28.04 -6.53
N PRO A 50 0.51 -29.17 -6.83
CA PRO A 50 1.15 -29.98 -5.81
C PRO A 50 2.37 -29.25 -5.21
N GLY A 51 2.43 -29.19 -3.88
CA GLY A 51 3.53 -28.58 -3.14
C GLY A 51 3.38 -27.09 -2.85
N TRP A 52 2.30 -26.45 -3.29
CA TRP A 52 2.01 -25.05 -2.93
C TRP A 52 1.52 -24.94 -1.49
N LYS A 53 2.10 -24.02 -0.71
CA LYS A 53 1.62 -23.66 0.63
C LYS A 53 1.17 -22.20 0.62
N VAL A 54 -0.11 -22.01 0.87
CA VAL A 54 -0.74 -20.67 0.89
C VAL A 54 -0.09 -19.81 1.97
N GLY A 55 0.31 -18.59 1.61
CA GLY A 55 0.92 -17.64 2.54
C GLY A 55 2.31 -18.03 3.05
N GLU A 56 3.03 -18.94 2.39
CA GLU A 56 4.43 -19.22 2.71
C GLU A 56 5.30 -18.00 2.41
N ASN A 57 6.08 -17.55 3.40
CA ASN A 57 6.95 -16.41 3.23
C ASN A 57 8.09 -16.76 2.25
N VAL A 58 8.25 -15.96 1.20
CA VAL A 58 9.34 -16.08 0.22
C VAL A 58 10.71 -15.84 0.87
N TYR A 59 10.75 -15.07 1.95
CA TYR A 59 11.97 -14.75 2.66
C TYR A 59 12.24 -15.71 3.83
N HIS A 60 13.51 -16.08 3.98
CA HIS A 60 14.00 -16.92 5.08
C HIS A 60 14.00 -16.20 6.44
N SER A 61 13.63 -14.92 6.49
CA SER A 61 13.54 -14.13 7.72
C SER A 61 12.14 -14.22 8.33
N GLY A 62 12.03 -14.45 9.64
CA GLY A 62 10.77 -14.33 10.38
C GLY A 62 10.28 -12.87 10.59
N ARG A 63 10.80 -11.92 9.81
CA ARG A 63 10.43 -10.50 9.86
C ARG A 63 9.30 -10.25 8.85
N TRP A 64 8.34 -9.41 9.24
CA TRP A 64 7.32 -8.92 8.33
C TRP A 64 7.94 -8.01 7.27
N VAL A 65 7.60 -8.27 6.01
CA VAL A 65 8.01 -7.48 4.85
C VAL A 65 6.74 -6.98 4.17
N PRO A 66 6.64 -5.69 3.80
CA PRO A 66 5.49 -5.21 3.04
C PRO A 66 5.40 -5.99 1.73
N PRO A 67 4.18 -6.42 1.33
CA PRO A 67 3.98 -7.11 0.08
C PRO A 67 4.31 -6.21 -1.09
N SER A 68 4.66 -6.82 -2.23
CA SER A 68 4.91 -6.06 -3.45
C SER A 68 3.65 -5.27 -3.82
N THR A 69 3.82 -4.07 -4.38
CA THR A 69 2.70 -3.18 -4.78
C THR A 69 1.65 -3.92 -5.62
N GLY A 70 2.04 -4.99 -6.34
CA GLY A 70 1.16 -5.76 -7.24
C GLY A 70 0.43 -6.92 -6.58
N GLU A 71 0.75 -7.27 -5.35
CA GLU A 71 0.15 -8.40 -4.65
C GLU A 71 -1.18 -8.01 -3.99
N LEU A 72 -1.22 -6.85 -3.32
CA LEU A 72 -2.42 -6.39 -2.61
C LEU A 72 -3.28 -5.39 -3.39
N ARG A 73 -2.71 -4.69 -4.37
CA ARG A 73 -3.41 -3.64 -5.12
C ARG A 73 -3.07 -3.73 -6.60
N SER A 74 -3.43 -4.85 -7.20
CA SER A 74 -3.21 -5.13 -8.62
C SER A 74 -3.90 -4.12 -9.54
N GLU A 75 -5.03 -3.52 -9.12
CA GLU A 75 -5.65 -2.41 -9.86
C GLU A 75 -4.76 -1.16 -9.96
N LEU A 76 -3.93 -0.87 -8.95
CA LEU A 76 -3.00 0.27 -9.04
C LEU A 76 -1.88 0.04 -10.02
N TRP A 77 -1.46 -1.21 -10.24
CA TRP A 77 -0.43 -1.49 -11.25
C TRP A 77 -0.93 -1.20 -12.66
N LEU A 78 -2.20 -1.47 -12.94
CA LEU A 78 -2.82 -1.13 -14.22
C LEU A 78 -2.94 0.39 -14.36
N PHE A 79 -3.40 1.07 -13.32
CA PHE A 79 -3.50 2.52 -13.26
C PHE A 79 -2.13 3.21 -13.44
N GLU A 80 -1.13 2.77 -12.69
CA GLU A 80 0.23 3.30 -12.74
C GLU A 80 0.90 2.97 -14.07
N SER A 81 0.65 1.78 -14.63
CA SER A 81 1.07 1.42 -16.00
C SER A 81 0.40 2.31 -17.05
N ASP A 82 -0.88 2.63 -16.93
CA ASP A 82 -1.59 3.44 -17.91
C ASP A 82 -1.21 4.94 -17.81
N VAL A 83 -0.89 5.43 -16.61
CA VAL A 83 -0.23 6.73 -16.40
C VAL A 83 1.18 6.71 -16.99
N TYR A 84 2.00 5.69 -16.71
CA TYR A 84 3.37 5.58 -17.23
C TYR A 84 3.42 5.38 -18.76
N LEU A 85 2.44 4.69 -19.32
CA LEU A 85 2.27 4.49 -20.76
C LEU A 85 1.56 5.68 -21.44
N GLY A 86 1.22 6.73 -20.68
CA GLY A 86 0.64 7.97 -21.20
C GLY A 86 -0.79 7.83 -21.75
N LYS A 87 -1.53 6.81 -21.33
CA LYS A 87 -2.93 6.60 -21.70
C LYS A 87 -3.89 7.40 -20.81
N GLU A 88 -3.49 7.71 -19.58
CA GLU A 88 -4.24 8.55 -18.64
C GLU A 88 -3.34 9.62 -18.01
N ASN A 89 -3.89 10.80 -17.73
CA ASN A 89 -3.14 11.94 -17.24
C ASN A 89 -3.28 12.07 -15.71
N TRP A 90 -2.15 12.10 -15.00
CA TRP A 90 -2.08 12.02 -13.54
C TRP A 90 -2.87 13.13 -12.81
N LEU A 91 -3.07 14.28 -13.45
CA LEU A 91 -3.81 15.41 -12.89
C LEU A 91 -5.34 15.21 -12.88
N ASP A 92 -5.87 14.30 -13.70
CA ASP A 92 -7.30 14.09 -13.85
C ASP A 92 -7.87 13.11 -12.80
N ILE A 93 -7.02 12.55 -11.94
CA ILE A 93 -7.37 11.44 -11.02
C ILE A 93 -7.41 11.85 -9.53
N ILE A 94 -6.90 13.04 -9.17
CA ILE A 94 -6.97 13.52 -7.78
C ILE A 94 -8.40 14.06 -7.53
N PRO A 95 -9.21 13.48 -6.63
CA PRO A 95 -10.43 14.14 -6.21
C PRO A 95 -10.03 15.38 -5.40
N LEU A 96 -10.52 16.55 -5.82
CA LEU A 96 -10.42 17.79 -5.05
C LEU A 96 -11.03 17.64 -3.66
#